data_AF-A0AAV9JX75-F1
#
_entry.id   AF-A0AAV9JX75-F1
#
_cell.length_a   1.000
_cell.length_b   1.000
_cell.length_c   1.000
_cell.angle_alpha   90.00
_cell.angle_beta   90.00
_cell.angle_gamma   90.00
#
_symmetry.space_group_name_H-M   'P 1'
#
loop_
_entity.id
_entity.type
_entity.pdbx_description
1 polymer ?
#
loop_
_entity_poly.entity_id
_entity_poly.type
_entity_poly.pdbx_seq_one_letter_code
_entity_poly.pdbx_strand_id
1 'polypeptide(L)'
;MPIGLANIGWKMYMVNASWDIVIVVTIAVYWVETKGKTLEEIDALFEGEKHSSVPDVELVRTGQEKLDLGVVEHQLETEIITTKVE
;
A
#
# COMPACT_ATOMS: atom_id res chain seq x y z
N MET A 1 26.65 -29.54 7.80
CA MET A 1 25.99 -28.44 8.54
C MET A 1 26.22 -27.13 7.80
N PRO A 2 25.28 -26.18 7.78
CA PRO A 2 25.49 -24.85 7.20
C PRO A 2 26.73 -24.19 7.82
N ILE A 3 27.56 -23.53 7.01
CA ILE A 3 28.88 -22.99 7.41
C ILE A 3 28.76 -22.07 8.64
N GLY A 4 27.72 -21.24 8.70
CA GLY A 4 27.48 -20.36 9.85
C GLY A 4 27.21 -21.12 11.16
N LEU A 5 26.33 -22.13 11.14
CA LEU A 5 26.07 -22.95 12.32
C LEU A 5 27.29 -23.79 12.73
N ALA A 6 28.11 -24.22 11.77
CA ALA A 6 29.36 -24.94 12.06
C ALA A 6 30.41 -24.04 12.74
N ASN A 7 30.50 -22.77 12.33
CA ASN A 7 31.57 -21.87 12.79
C ASN A 7 31.20 -21.06 14.04
N ILE A 8 29.94 -20.63 14.17
CA ILE A 8 29.51 -19.77 15.30
C ILE A 8 28.35 -20.35 16.12
N GLY A 9 27.84 -21.53 15.73
CA GLY A 9 26.87 -22.30 16.51
C GLY A 9 25.63 -21.50 16.87
N TRP A 10 25.27 -21.50 18.15
CA TRP A 10 24.09 -20.82 18.68
C TRP A 10 24.10 -19.30 18.47
N LYS A 11 25.27 -18.68 18.25
CA LYS A 11 25.37 -17.24 17.99
C LYS A 11 24.72 -16.84 16.66
N MET A 12 24.56 -17.75 15.70
CA MET A 12 23.78 -17.50 14.49
C MET A 12 22.35 -17.05 14.82
N TYR A 13 21.73 -17.58 15.88
CA TYR A 13 20.38 -17.18 16.28
C TYR A 13 20.36 -15.73 16.78
N MET A 14 21.39 -15.29 17.49
CA MET A 14 21.52 -13.90 17.94
C MET A 14 21.72 -12.93 16.76
N VAL A 15 22.45 -13.36 15.72
CA VAL A 15 22.61 -12.57 14.48
C VAL A 15 21.27 -12.43 13.76
N ASN A 16 20.51 -13.52 13.62
CA ASN A 16 19.17 -13.46 13.03
C ASN A 16 18.22 -12.55 13.83
N ALA A 17 18.19 -12.69 15.16
CA ALA A 17 17.37 -11.83 16.01
C ALA A 17 17.77 -10.34 15.90
N SER A 18 19.06 -10.05 15.73
CA SER A 18 19.55 -8.68 15.51
C SER A 18 19.07 -8.13 14.16
N TRP A 19 19.00 -8.98 13.14
CA TRP A 19 18.45 -8.60 11.83
C TRP A 19 16.95 -8.30 11.91
N ASP A 20 16.20 -9.08 12.67
CA ASP A 20 14.76 -8.82 12.88
C ASP A 20 14.52 -7.44 13.51
N ILE A 21 15.38 -6.99 14.43
CA ILE A 21 15.31 -5.63 14.99
C ILE A 21 15.47 -4.56 13.90
N VAL A 22 16.44 -4.73 13.00
CA VAL A 22 16.66 -3.80 11.87
C VAL A 22 15.43 -3.75 10.96
N ILE A 23 14.84 -4.91 10.68
CA ILE A 23 13.60 -5.00 9.88
C ILE A 23 12.43 -4.33 10.60
N VAL A 24 12.24 -4.54 11.90
CA VAL A 24 11.19 -3.88 12.69
C VAL A 24 11.34 -2.36 12.65
N VAL A 25 12.57 -1.83 12.78
CA VAL A 25 12.82 -0.39 12.65
C VAL A 25 12.49 0.12 11.24
N THR A 26 12.85 -0.65 10.21
CA THR A 26 12.55 -0.30 8.82
C THR A 26 11.04 -0.25 8.57
N ILE A 27 10.30 -1.24 9.07
CA ILE A 27 8.84 -1.24 9.02
C ILE A 27 8.28 -0.03 9.77
N ALA A 28 8.75 0.27 10.98
CA ALA A 28 8.23 1.39 11.77
C ALA A 28 8.39 2.76 11.08
N VAL A 29 9.44 2.95 10.26
CA VAL A 29 9.71 4.23 9.58
C VAL A 29 9.13 4.29 8.16
N TYR A 30 9.19 3.20 7.41
CA TYR A 30 8.89 3.20 5.97
C TYR A 30 7.63 2.43 5.59
N TRP A 31 6.99 1.71 6.50
CA TRP A 31 5.77 0.98 6.20
C TRP A 31 4.60 1.94 5.97
N VAL A 32 4.02 1.87 4.78
CA VAL A 32 2.74 2.50 4.46
C VAL A 32 1.65 1.43 4.54
N GLU A 33 0.57 1.73 5.27
CA GLU A 33 -0.58 0.83 5.38
C GLU A 33 -1.39 0.85 4.08
N THR A 34 -1.51 -0.32 3.43
CA THR A 34 -2.18 -0.50 2.13
C THR A 34 -3.44 -1.36 2.22
N LYS A 35 -3.77 -1.93 3.39
CA LYS A 35 -4.95 -2.77 3.56
C LYS A 35 -6.23 -1.97 3.37
N GLY A 36 -7.11 -2.49 2.51
CA GLY A 36 -8.40 -1.88 2.21
C GLY A 36 -8.32 -0.71 1.22
N LYS A 37 -7.17 -0.48 0.60
CA LYS A 37 -6.98 0.58 -0.39
C LYS A 37 -6.95 0.02 -1.82
N THR A 38 -7.42 0.81 -2.79
CA THR A 38 -7.26 0.49 -4.23
C THR A 38 -5.86 0.82 -4.71
N LEU A 39 -5.51 0.39 -5.93
CA LEU A 39 -4.20 0.70 -6.51
C LEU A 39 -4.02 2.21 -6.69
N GLU A 40 -5.07 2.92 -7.10
CA GLU A 40 -5.09 4.37 -7.31
C GLU A 40 -4.94 5.14 -5.99
N GLU A 41 -5.53 4.63 -4.91
CA GLU A 41 -5.37 5.22 -3.57
C GLU A 41 -3.97 4.96 -3.00
N ILE A 42 -3.39 3.79 -3.27
CA ILE A 42 -2.01 3.47 -2.89
C ILE A 42 -1.04 4.35 -3.65
N ASP A 43 -1.26 4.55 -4.95
CA ASP A 43 -0.46 5.43 -5.79
C ASP A 43 -0.51 6.88 -5.27
N ALA A 44 -1.71 7.37 -4.96
CA ALA A 44 -1.90 8.69 -4.35
C ALA A 44 -1.19 8.85 -2.99
N LEU A 45 -1.01 7.78 -2.22
CA LEU A 45 -0.24 7.82 -0.97
C LEU A 45 1.27 7.95 -1.19
N PHE A 46 1.80 7.40 -2.27
CA PHE A 46 3.23 7.46 -2.58
C PHE A 46 3.60 8.72 -3.36
N GLU A 47 2.76 9.18 -4.27
CA GLU A 47 2.98 10.38 -5.10
C GLU A 47 2.49 11.67 -4.41
N GLY A 48 1.55 11.55 -3.47
CA GLY A 48 0.97 12.67 -2.72
C GLY A 48 -0.15 13.40 -3.46
N GLU A 49 -0.52 12.96 -4.65
CA GLU A 49 -1.60 13.53 -5.45
C GLU A 49 -2.70 12.51 -5.72
N LYS A 50 -3.95 12.90 -5.51
CA LYS A 50 -5.12 12.05 -5.81
C LYS A 50 -5.65 12.41 -7.20
N HIS A 51 -5.52 11.49 -8.15
CA HIS A 51 -5.98 11.67 -9.53
C HIS A 51 -7.45 11.32 -9.77
N SER A 52 -8.16 10.85 -8.73
CA SER A 52 -9.56 10.46 -8.82
C SER A 52 -10.45 11.32 -7.92
N SER A 53 -11.62 11.69 -8.42
CA SER A 53 -12.65 12.36 -7.61
C SER A 53 -13.45 11.40 -6.73
N VAL A 54 -13.19 10.10 -6.87
CA VAL A 54 -13.87 9.04 -6.12
C VAL A 54 -13.41 9.04 -4.65
N PRO A 55 -14.33 9.05 -3.67
CA PRO A 55 -14.01 8.98 -2.25
C PRO A 55 -13.36 7.64 -1.86
N ASP A 56 -12.66 7.61 -0.73
CA ASP A 56 -11.88 6.42 -0.36
C ASP A 56 -12.78 5.22 -0.05
N VAL A 57 -12.41 4.03 -0.54
CA VAL A 57 -13.30 2.85 -0.52
C VAL A 57 -13.67 2.44 0.91
N GLU A 58 -12.70 2.49 1.84
CA GLU A 58 -12.94 2.20 3.26
C GLU A 58 -13.80 3.26 3.95
N LEU A 59 -13.70 4.53 3.56
CA LEU A 59 -14.53 5.60 4.11
C LEU A 59 -16.00 5.45 3.65
N VAL A 60 -16.20 5.05 2.40
CA VAL A 60 -17.54 4.71 1.89
C VAL A 60 -18.10 3.47 2.60
N ARG A 61 -17.29 2.42 2.78
CA ARG A 61 -17.72 1.18 3.46
C ARG A 61 -18.11 1.42 4.92
N THR A 62 -17.37 2.28 5.62
CA THR A 62 -17.65 2.64 7.02
C THR A 62 -18.76 3.70 7.16
N GLY A 63 -19.26 4.23 6.05
CA GLY A 63 -20.33 5.23 6.01
C GLY A 63 -19.88 6.63 6.41
N GLN A 64 -18.58 6.89 6.46
CA GLN A 64 -18.00 8.21 6.75
C GLN A 64 -18.08 9.15 5.54
N GLU A 65 -18.00 8.60 4.32
CA GLU A 65 -18.20 9.34 3.08
C GLU A 65 -19.33 8.74 2.24
N LYS A 66 -20.02 9.59 1.48
CA LYS A 66 -21.05 9.16 0.54
C LYS A 66 -20.48 9.11 -0.86
N LEU A 67 -20.66 7.98 -1.52
CA LEU A 67 -20.36 7.83 -2.93
C LEU A 67 -21.41 8.59 -3.74
N ASP A 68 -20.99 9.61 -4.50
CA ASP A 68 -21.84 10.29 -5.47
C ASP A 68 -21.78 9.55 -6.82
N LEU A 69 -22.86 8.86 -7.16
CA LEU A 69 -22.96 8.07 -8.38
C LEU A 69 -22.86 8.94 -9.64
N GLY A 70 -23.34 10.18 -9.62
CA GLY A 70 -23.32 11.05 -10.80
C GLY A 70 -21.91 11.51 -11.16
N VAL A 71 -21.06 11.74 -10.17
CA VAL A 71 -19.65 12.08 -10.38
C VAL A 71 -18.86 10.88 -10.92
N VAL A 72 -19.12 9.69 -10.37
CA VAL A 72 -18.49 8.44 -10.82
C VAL A 72 -18.86 8.13 -12.28
N GLU A 73 -20.14 8.25 -12.64
CA GLU A 73 -20.60 8.02 -14.02
C GLU A 73 -19.92 8.98 -15.01
N HIS A 74 -19.84 10.28 -14.70
CA HIS A 74 -19.16 11.25 -15.57
C HIS A 74 -17.65 10.97 -15.71
N GLN A 75 -16.98 10.54 -14.63
CA GLN A 75 -15.56 10.18 -14.69
C GLN A 75 -15.33 8.94 -15.56
N LEU A 76 -16.17 7.90 -15.41
CA LEU A 76 -16.14 6.70 -16.25
C LEU A 76 -16.40 7.03 -17.73
N GLU A 77 -17.37 7.89 -18.02
CA GLU A 77 -17.63 8.34 -19.40
C GLU A 77 -16.42 9.06 -19.99
N THR A 78 -15.79 9.95 -19.21
CA THR A 78 -14.57 10.68 -19.63
C THR A 78 -13.43 9.71 -19.92
N GLU A 79 -13.19 8.75 -19.04
CA GLU A 79 -12.11 7.76 -19.18
C GLU A 79 -12.34 6.80 -20.37
N ILE A 80 -13.58 6.36 -20.58
CA ILE A 80 -13.98 5.55 -21.74
C ILE A 80 -13.77 6.33 -23.04
N ILE A 81 -14.08 7.63 -23.06
CA ILE A 81 -13.86 8.48 -24.24
C ILE A 81 -12.36 8.59 -24.52
N THR A 82 -11.54 8.92 -23.53
CA THR A 82 -10.08 9.03 -23.70
C THR A 82 -9.47 7.72 -24.21
N THR A 83 -9.84 6.59 -23.60
CA THR A 83 -9.33 5.25 -23.98
C THR A 83 -9.72 4.86 -25.41
N LYS A 84 -10.86 5.35 -25.93
CA LYS A 84 -11.30 5.07 -27.31
C LYS A 84 -10.63 5.97 -28.36
N VAL A 85 -10.01 7.06 -27.93
CA VAL A 85 -9.35 8.05 -28.80
C VAL A 85 -7.86 7.73 -28.99
N GLU A 86 -7.27 6.95 -28.09
CA GLU A 86 -5.94 6.32 -28.24
C GLU A 86 -5.98 5.02 -29.06
#